data_AF-A0A6C0DJF5-F1
#
_entry.id   AF-A0A6C0DJF5-F1
#
_cell.length_a   1.000
_cell.length_b   1.000
_cell.length_c   1.000
_cell.angle_alpha   90.00
_cell.angle_beta   90.00
_cell.angle_gamma   90.00
#
_symmetry.space_group_name_H-M   'P 1'
#
loop_
_entity.id
_entity.type
_entity.pdbx_description
1 polymer ?
#
loop_
_entity_poly.entity_id
_entity_poly.type
_entity_poly.pdbx_seq_one_letter_code
_entity_poly.pdbx_strand_id
1 'polypeptide(L)'
;MSSTNILSAFNDHFMEFISDVQKVFPEDVDLLTAKNSLTMVRKANPKMIIKIWKQHIVDKYYEQIEAGDISFFMDKDYSTDLSKTEFAGKIMEGIDRMRGPIKEMSKENQDKTMKYIQNLTKLSILYK
;
A
#
# COMPACT_ATOMS: atom_id res chain seq x y z
N MET A 1 -19.38 -11.80 -2.23
CA MET A 1 -18.02 -12.01 -2.77
C MET A 1 -17.29 -12.94 -1.79
N SER A 2 -16.59 -13.98 -2.25
CA SER A 2 -15.86 -14.90 -1.35
C SER A 2 -14.58 -14.26 -0.80
N SER A 3 -14.06 -14.72 0.35
CA SER A 3 -12.77 -14.23 0.87
C SER A 3 -11.63 -14.43 -0.14
N THR A 4 -11.67 -15.49 -0.94
CA THR A 4 -10.71 -15.72 -2.04
C THR A 4 -10.80 -14.64 -3.11
N ASN A 5 -12.01 -14.27 -3.55
CA ASN A 5 -12.20 -13.23 -4.57
C ASN A 5 -11.75 -11.85 -4.06
N ILE A 6 -12.05 -11.53 -2.81
CA ILE A 6 -11.63 -10.27 -2.18
C ILE A 6 -10.11 -10.23 -2.05
N LEU A 7 -9.49 -11.34 -1.65
CA LEU A 7 -8.03 -11.45 -1.54
C LEU A 7 -7.34 -11.25 -2.90
N SER A 8 -7.86 -11.84 -3.96
CA SER A 8 -7.32 -11.64 -5.32
C SER A 8 -7.48 -10.19 -5.75
N ALA A 9 -8.69 -9.63 -5.63
CA ALA A 9 -8.97 -8.23 -6.00
C ALA A 9 -8.07 -7.25 -5.24
N PHE A 10 -7.88 -7.45 -3.92
CA PHE A 10 -6.98 -6.64 -3.12
C PHE A 10 -5.53 -6.74 -3.63
N ASN A 11 -5.03 -7.96 -3.82
CA ASN A 11 -3.65 -8.17 -4.24
C ASN A 11 -3.39 -7.65 -5.66
N ASP A 12 -4.35 -7.76 -6.58
CA ASP A 12 -4.25 -7.20 -7.92
C ASP A 12 -4.22 -5.68 -7.86
N HIS A 13 -5.18 -5.07 -7.17
CA HIS A 13 -5.24 -3.62 -7.04
C HIS A 13 -4.03 -3.02 -6.31
N PHE A 14 -3.48 -3.75 -5.33
CA PHE A 14 -2.27 -3.34 -4.62
C PHE A 14 -1.04 -3.35 -5.53
N MET A 15 -0.92 -4.37 -6.39
CA MET A 15 0.19 -4.43 -7.36
C MET A 15 0.04 -3.42 -8.49
N GLU A 16 -1.19 -3.11 -8.92
CA GLU A 16 -1.49 -2.01 -9.83
C GLU A 16 -1.04 -0.67 -9.23
N PHE A 17 -1.44 -0.39 -7.99
CA PHE A 17 -1.06 0.83 -7.28
C PHE A 17 0.46 1.04 -7.28
N ILE A 18 1.22 0.05 -6.82
CA ILE A 18 2.69 0.14 -6.78
C ILE A 18 3.28 0.30 -8.18
N SER A 19 2.73 -0.41 -9.16
CA SER A 19 3.19 -0.32 -10.55
C SER A 19 2.96 1.06 -11.13
N ASP A 20 1.83 1.71 -10.82
CA ASP A 20 1.54 3.05 -11.30
C ASP A 20 2.39 4.11 -10.61
N VAL A 21 2.65 3.98 -9.31
CA VAL A 21 3.64 4.84 -8.61
C VAL A 21 5.02 4.70 -9.26
N GLN A 22 5.48 3.47 -9.51
CA GLN A 22 6.78 3.23 -10.15
C GLN A 22 6.85 3.74 -11.60
N LYS A 23 5.74 3.76 -12.36
CA LYS A 23 5.72 4.36 -13.71
C LYS A 23 5.90 5.88 -13.68
N VAL A 24 5.44 6.55 -12.63
CA VAL A 24 5.64 8.00 -12.47
C VAL A 24 7.10 8.31 -12.15
N PHE A 25 7.79 7.39 -11.46
CA PHE A 25 9.18 7.53 -11.04
C PHE A 25 10.03 6.36 -11.59
N PRO A 26 10.22 6.28 -12.92
CA PRO A 26 10.82 5.11 -13.57
C PRO A 26 12.30 4.91 -13.20
N GLU A 27 13.00 6.01 -12.87
CA GLU A 27 14.42 6.00 -12.50
C GLU A 27 14.66 5.68 -11.00
N ASP A 28 13.59 5.57 -10.20
CA ASP A 28 13.69 5.24 -8.78
C ASP A 28 13.90 3.73 -8.60
N VAL A 29 15.18 3.34 -8.45
CA VAL A 29 15.60 1.95 -8.26
C VAL A 29 15.08 1.36 -6.94
N ASP A 30 14.87 2.20 -5.92
CA ASP A 30 14.35 1.75 -4.62
C ASP A 30 12.86 1.38 -4.74
N LEU A 31 12.07 2.16 -5.48
CA LEU A 31 10.69 1.79 -5.82
C LEU A 31 10.61 0.50 -6.64
N LEU A 32 11.50 0.32 -7.62
CA LEU A 32 11.57 -0.91 -8.40
C LEU A 32 11.90 -2.12 -7.50
N THR A 33 12.84 -1.94 -6.57
CA THR A 33 13.23 -2.98 -5.61
C THR A 33 12.10 -3.32 -4.64
N ALA A 34 11.37 -2.31 -4.14
CA ALA A 34 10.20 -2.49 -3.30
C ALA A 34 9.10 -3.27 -4.03
N LYS A 35 8.80 -2.90 -5.29
CA LYS A 35 7.83 -3.61 -6.14
C LYS A 35 8.20 -5.08 -6.33
N ASN A 36 9.46 -5.37 -6.61
CA ASN A 36 9.94 -6.75 -6.77
C ASN A 36 9.81 -7.55 -5.46
N SER A 37 10.17 -6.93 -4.33
CA SER A 37 10.05 -7.53 -3.01
C SER A 37 8.59 -7.84 -2.66
N LEU A 38 7.68 -6.90 -2.86
CA LEU A 38 6.24 -7.07 -2.65
C LEU A 38 5.64 -8.14 -3.58
N THR A 39 6.12 -8.22 -4.82
CA THR A 39 5.73 -9.30 -5.75
C THR A 39 6.12 -10.68 -5.21
N MET A 40 7.32 -10.81 -4.64
CA MET A 40 7.75 -12.07 -4.01
C MET A 40 6.91 -12.40 -2.79
N VAL A 41 6.62 -11.42 -1.92
CA VAL A 41 5.75 -11.60 -0.75
C VAL A 41 4.35 -12.04 -1.18
N ARG A 42 3.77 -11.44 -2.22
CA ARG A 42 2.47 -11.84 -2.76
C ARG A 42 2.46 -13.31 -3.20
N LYS A 43 3.52 -13.78 -3.86
CA LYS A 43 3.64 -15.17 -4.31
C LYS A 43 3.79 -16.15 -3.14
N ALA A 44 4.56 -15.78 -2.11
CA ALA A 44 4.83 -16.62 -0.95
C ALA A 44 3.65 -16.67 0.04
N ASN A 45 3.05 -15.51 0.33
CA ASN A 45 1.96 -15.37 1.28
C ASN A 45 1.02 -14.21 0.91
N PRO A 46 0.06 -14.42 -0.02
CA PRO A 46 -0.83 -13.37 -0.50
C PRO A 46 -1.75 -12.82 0.59
N LYS A 47 -2.01 -13.57 1.67
CA LYS A 47 -2.83 -13.13 2.81
C LYS A 47 -2.09 -12.13 3.72
N MET A 48 -0.77 -12.08 3.67
CA MET A 48 0.01 -11.24 4.58
C MET A 48 -0.15 -9.76 4.23
N ILE A 49 -0.20 -9.42 2.94
CA ILE A 49 -0.29 -8.03 2.48
C ILE A 49 -1.58 -7.37 2.97
N ILE A 50 -2.74 -8.02 2.77
CA ILE A 50 -4.04 -7.48 3.19
C ILE A 50 -4.16 -7.35 4.72
N LYS A 51 -3.53 -8.26 5.48
CA LYS A 51 -3.49 -8.21 6.94
C LYS A 51 -2.63 -7.06 7.46
N ILE A 52 -1.43 -6.90 6.91
CA ILE A 52 -0.53 -5.79 7.27
C ILE A 52 -1.14 -4.45 6.89
N TRP A 53 -1.75 -4.36 5.70
CA TRP A 53 -2.51 -3.19 5.29
C TRP A 53 -3.62 -2.86 6.29
N LYS A 54 -4.42 -3.85 6.69
CA LYS A 54 -5.46 -3.66 7.71
C LYS A 54 -4.89 -3.09 9.01
N GLN A 55 -3.89 -3.79 9.56
CA GLN A 55 -3.34 -3.50 10.88
C GLN A 55 -2.63 -2.14 10.96
N HIS A 56 -1.85 -1.79 9.93
CA HIS A 56 -0.98 -0.61 9.99
C HIS A 56 -1.56 0.61 9.27
N ILE A 57 -2.52 0.41 8.36
CA ILE A 57 -3.14 1.50 7.59
C ILE A 57 -4.59 1.70 8.02
N VAL A 58 -5.43 0.68 7.84
CA VAL A 58 -6.88 0.82 8.07
C VAL A 58 -7.20 1.09 9.53
N ASP A 59 -6.71 0.24 10.44
CA ASP A 59 -7.06 0.31 11.87
C ASP A 59 -6.56 1.60 12.55
N LYS A 60 -5.67 2.35 11.89
CA LYS A 60 -5.10 3.60 12.41
C LYS A 60 -5.62 4.86 11.71
N TYR A 61 -5.90 4.79 10.41
CA TYR A 61 -6.12 5.96 9.56
C TYR A 61 -7.43 5.91 8.78
N TYR A 62 -8.36 5.03 9.16
CA TYR A 62 -9.64 4.89 8.47
C TYR A 62 -10.37 6.24 8.27
N GLU A 63 -10.42 7.08 9.31
CA GLU A 63 -11.10 8.38 9.25
C GLU A 63 -10.47 9.33 8.22
N GLN A 64 -9.14 9.43 8.20
CA GLN A 64 -8.39 10.25 7.25
C GLN A 64 -8.57 9.72 5.82
N ILE A 65 -8.53 8.40 5.66
CA ILE A 65 -8.72 7.74 4.37
C ILE A 65 -10.13 8.02 3.82
N GLU A 66 -11.16 7.91 4.65
CA GLU A 66 -12.54 8.19 4.25
C GLU A 66 -12.74 9.67 3.91
N ALA A 67 -12.10 10.57 4.65
CA ALA A 67 -12.08 12.01 4.36
C ALA A 67 -11.30 12.37 3.09
N GLY A 68 -10.52 11.44 2.53
CA GLY A 68 -9.66 11.69 1.36
C GLY A 68 -8.45 12.57 1.67
N ASP A 69 -8.08 12.65 2.95
CA ASP A 69 -6.88 13.37 3.38
C ASP A 69 -5.67 12.48 3.13
N ILE A 70 -4.84 12.79 2.14
CA ILE A 70 -3.63 12.01 1.82
C ILE A 70 -2.42 12.40 2.70
N SER A 71 -2.53 13.45 3.51
CA SER A 71 -1.42 13.96 4.33
C SER A 71 -0.92 12.92 5.34
N PHE A 72 -1.80 12.06 5.87
CA PHE A 72 -1.38 10.97 6.76
C PHE A 72 -0.38 10.03 6.09
N PHE A 73 -0.47 9.86 4.76
CA PHE A 73 0.44 9.00 4.01
C PHE A 73 1.79 9.71 3.79
N MET A 74 1.76 11.02 3.52
CA MET A 74 2.95 11.81 3.18
C MET A 74 3.85 12.11 4.38
N ASP A 75 3.28 12.37 5.56
CA ASP A 75 4.02 12.98 6.67
C ASP A 75 4.25 12.04 7.86
N LYS A 76 3.85 10.78 7.77
CA LYS A 76 4.02 9.83 8.89
C LYS A 76 5.48 9.42 9.11
N ASP A 77 5.75 8.70 10.18
CA ASP A 77 6.96 7.90 10.25
C ASP A 77 6.53 6.46 10.54
N TYR A 78 6.71 5.58 9.55
CA TYR A 78 6.38 4.17 9.67
C TYR A 78 7.52 3.37 10.32
N SER A 79 8.63 4.00 10.74
CA SER A 79 9.77 3.35 11.40
C SER A 79 9.37 2.53 12.63
N THR A 80 8.38 3.02 13.39
CA THR A 80 7.83 2.35 14.58
C THR A 80 6.87 1.21 14.25
N ASP A 81 6.38 1.16 13.01
CA ASP A 81 5.48 0.14 12.46
C ASP A 81 6.22 -0.99 11.75
N LEU A 82 7.55 -0.89 11.63
CA LEU A 82 8.40 -1.95 11.10
C LEU A 82 8.33 -3.18 12.01
N SER A 83 7.61 -4.19 11.54
CA SER A 83 7.52 -5.49 12.19
C SER A 83 8.85 -6.23 12.13
N LYS A 84 9.16 -6.99 13.19
CA LYS A 84 10.37 -7.83 13.28
C LYS A 84 10.36 -9.04 12.34
N THR A 85 9.25 -9.32 11.67
CA THR A 85 9.17 -10.45 10.72
C THR A 85 9.61 -10.01 9.32
N GLU A 86 10.42 -10.83 8.65
CA GLU A 86 11.06 -10.46 7.37
C GLU A 86 10.06 -9.97 6.30
N PHE A 87 8.92 -10.64 6.17
CA PHE A 87 7.91 -10.25 5.18
C PHE A 87 7.09 -9.04 5.59
N ALA A 88 6.75 -8.87 6.87
CA ALA A 88 6.01 -7.70 7.32
C ALA A 88 6.88 -6.44 7.26
N GLY A 89 8.17 -6.54 7.59
CA GLY A 89 9.16 -5.48 7.38
C GLY A 89 9.22 -5.05 5.91
N LYS A 90 9.39 -6.01 4.98
CA LYS A 90 9.38 -5.74 3.53
C LYS A 90 8.10 -5.07 3.03
N ILE A 91 6.94 -5.44 3.58
CA ILE A 91 5.67 -4.81 3.22
C ILE A 91 5.65 -3.35 3.69
N MET A 92 5.98 -3.12 4.95
CA MET A 92 5.96 -1.76 5.53
C MET A 92 7.01 -0.85 4.90
N GLU A 93 8.22 -1.35 4.66
CA GLU A 93 9.26 -0.63 3.91
C GLU A 93 8.77 -0.26 2.52
N GLY A 94 8.16 -1.20 1.79
CA GLY A 94 7.62 -0.92 0.46
C GLY A 94 6.51 0.14 0.46
N ILE A 95 5.67 0.15 1.49
CA ILE A 95 4.65 1.20 1.69
C ILE A 95 5.31 2.56 1.99
N ASP A 96 6.31 2.57 2.87
CA ASP A 96 7.04 3.79 3.24
C ASP A 96 7.80 4.39 2.05
N ARG A 97 8.38 3.55 1.19
CA ARG A 97 9.08 3.98 -0.04
C ARG A 97 8.18 4.71 -1.03
N MET A 98 6.86 4.47 -1.02
CA MET A 98 5.95 5.18 -1.91
C MET A 98 5.73 6.65 -1.50
N ARG A 99 6.05 7.03 -0.26
CA ARG A 99 5.63 8.32 0.32
C ARG A 99 6.34 9.52 -0.30
N GLY A 100 7.66 9.46 -0.41
CA GLY A 100 8.47 10.50 -1.05
C GLY A 100 7.98 10.78 -2.48
N PRO A 101 7.92 9.73 -3.33
CA PRO A 101 7.35 9.82 -4.67
C PRO A 101 5.94 10.44 -4.69
N ILE A 102 5.00 9.96 -3.87
CA ILE A 102 3.63 10.51 -3.80
C ILE A 102 3.62 11.99 -3.42
N LYS A 103 4.51 12.42 -2.52
CA LYS A 103 4.64 13.83 -2.10
C LYS A 103 5.09 14.74 -3.24
N GLU A 104 5.90 14.22 -4.16
CA GLU A 104 6.41 14.94 -5.33
C GLU A 104 5.46 14.91 -6.55
N MET A 105 4.41 14.09 -6.50
CA MET A 105 3.40 14.01 -7.58
C MET A 105 2.55 15.29 -7.68
N SER A 106 2.00 15.53 -8.87
CA SER A 106 0.95 16.54 -9.07
C SER A 106 -0.27 16.23 -8.21
N LYS A 107 -1.07 17.27 -7.89
CA LYS A 107 -2.32 17.10 -7.12
C LYS A 107 -3.26 16.07 -7.74
N GLU A 108 -3.39 16.05 -9.06
CA GLU A 108 -4.20 15.07 -9.78
C GLU A 108 -3.72 13.63 -9.53
N ASN A 109 -2.41 13.39 -9.55
CA ASN A 109 -1.85 12.07 -9.29
C ASN A 109 -1.93 11.69 -7.80
N GLN A 110 -1.81 12.66 -6.89
CA GLN A 110 -2.10 12.44 -5.48
C GLN A 110 -3.56 12.03 -5.25
N ASP A 111 -4.51 12.66 -5.93
CA ASP A 111 -5.93 12.30 -5.82
C ASP A 111 -6.20 10.89 -6.38
N LYS A 112 -5.55 10.49 -7.47
CA LYS A 112 -5.58 9.11 -7.98
C LYS A 112 -4.99 8.11 -6.98
N THR A 113 -3.85 8.43 -6.39
CA THR A 113 -3.25 7.64 -5.30
C THR A 113 -4.23 7.49 -4.13
N MET A 114 -4.91 8.56 -3.73
CA MET A 114 -5.89 8.50 -2.65
C MET A 114 -7.05 7.54 -3.00
N LYS A 115 -7.47 7.47 -4.27
CA LYS A 115 -8.49 6.50 -4.71
C LYS A 115 -8.00 5.05 -4.60
N TYR A 116 -6.74 4.76 -4.94
CA TYR A 116 -6.15 3.44 -4.68
C TYR A 116 -6.23 3.08 -3.20
N ILE A 117 -5.79 3.98 -2.32
CA ILE A 117 -5.79 3.77 -0.87
C ILE A 117 -7.21 3.52 -0.33
N GLN A 118 -8.21 4.29 -0.78
CA GLN A 118 -9.61 4.10 -0.39
C GLN A 118 -10.16 2.74 -0.83
N ASN A 119 -9.87 2.31 -2.06
CA ASN A 119 -10.32 1.03 -2.58
C ASN A 119 -9.69 -0.16 -1.85
N LEU A 120 -8.36 -0.09 -1.62
CA LEU A 120 -7.62 -1.09 -0.86
C LEU A 120 -8.16 -1.21 0.58
N THR A 121 -8.47 -0.08 1.21
CA THR A 121 -9.08 -0.02 2.54
C THR A 121 -10.43 -0.73 2.57
N LYS A 122 -11.31 -0.44 1.61
CA LYS A 122 -12.62 -1.12 1.50
C LYS A 122 -12.47 -2.63 1.31
N LEU A 123 -11.59 -3.07 0.42
CA LEU A 123 -11.33 -4.49 0.18
C LEU A 123 -10.76 -5.18 1.43
N SER A 124 -9.88 -4.51 2.15
CA SER A 124 -9.30 -5.00 3.40
C SER A 124 -10.34 -5.16 4.52
N ILE A 125 -11.30 -4.24 4.63
CA ILE A 125 -12.41 -4.33 5.59
C ILE A 125 -13.38 -5.47 5.24
N LEU A 126 -13.65 -5.68 3.95
CA LEU A 126 -14.55 -6.75 3.48
C LEU A 126 -13.96 -8.15 3.65
N TYR A 127 -12.64 -8.27 3.72
CA TYR A 127 -11.94 -9.53 3.91
C TYR A 127 -12.13 -10.06 5.34
N LYS A 128 -12.84 -11.19 5.46
CA LYS A 128 -13.03 -11.94 6.71
C LYS A 128 -12.07 -13.13 6.78
#